data_AF-A0A968UKS0-F1
#
_entry.id   AF-A0A968UKS0-F1
#
_cell.length_a   1.000
_cell.length_b   1.000
_cell.length_c   1.000
_cell.angle_alpha   90.00
_cell.angle_beta   90.00
_cell.angle_gamma   90.00
#
_symmetry.space_group_name_H-M   'P 1'
#
loop_
_entity.id
_entity.type
_entity.pdbx_description
1 polymer ?
#
loop_
_entity_poly.entity_id
_entity_poly.type
_entity_poly.pdbx_seq_one_letter_code
_entity_poly.pdbx_strand_id
1 'polypeptide(L)'
;MNPNFTDVYDNLAHQYQHACDWQAYNALLPKIEALNKDRLSKGLRVVENPFSHVSRYADPAYNFEIIKSWADAESAISPLERGRGVYLLRGGRGVLKSAIYPMTSAIIR
;
A
#
# COMPACT_ATOMS: atom_id res chain seq x y z
N MET A 1 -2.45 -6.80 20.95
CA MET A 1 -2.27 -5.60 20.08
C MET A 1 -0.79 -5.46 19.79
N ASN A 2 -0.38 -5.30 18.52
CA ASN A 2 1.02 -5.05 18.18
C ASN A 2 1.32 -3.54 18.33
N PRO A 3 2.11 -3.11 19.32
CA PRO A 3 2.40 -1.69 19.54
C PRO A 3 3.29 -1.07 18.45
N ASN A 4 3.91 -1.89 17.59
CA ASN A 4 4.75 -1.47 16.46
C ASN A 4 3.99 -1.42 15.14
N PHE A 5 2.66 -1.44 15.17
CA PHE A 5 1.85 -1.38 13.96
C PHE A 5 1.78 0.07 13.47
N THR A 6 2.84 0.53 12.82
CA THR A 6 2.99 1.92 12.37
C THR A 6 1.94 2.35 11.34
N ASP A 7 1.29 1.39 10.71
CA ASP A 7 0.21 1.60 9.74
C ASP A 7 -1.08 2.12 10.42
N VAL A 8 -1.19 2.09 11.76
CA VAL A 8 -2.36 2.67 12.46
C VAL A 8 -2.41 4.20 12.38
N TYR A 9 -1.27 4.86 12.23
CA TYR A 9 -1.22 6.31 12.38
C TYR A 9 -1.98 7.03 11.26
N ASP A 10 -1.84 6.56 10.02
CA ASP A 10 -2.61 7.09 8.89
C ASP A 10 -4.11 6.81 9.04
N ASN A 11 -4.49 5.60 9.47
CA ASN A 11 -5.89 5.28 9.74
C ASN A 11 -6.48 6.14 10.87
N LEU A 12 -5.72 6.38 11.94
CA LEU A 12 -6.15 7.24 13.04
C LEU A 12 -6.31 8.69 12.58
N ALA A 13 -5.36 9.22 11.78
CA ALA A 13 -5.50 10.54 11.18
C ALA A 13 -6.74 10.63 10.30
N HIS A 14 -6.98 9.62 9.46
CA HIS A 14 -8.17 9.54 8.62
C HIS A 14 -9.46 9.55 9.45
N GLN A 15 -9.49 8.84 10.59
CA GLN A 15 -10.63 8.88 11.52
C GLN A 15 -10.85 10.27 12.13
N TYR A 16 -9.78 10.96 12.57
CA TYR A 16 -9.89 12.33 13.06
C TYR A 16 -10.40 13.29 11.99
N GLN A 17 -9.93 13.15 10.75
CA GLN A 17 -10.41 13.93 9.61
C GLN A 17 -11.91 13.71 9.36
N HIS A 18 -12.39 12.47 9.39
CA HIS A 18 -13.83 12.16 9.23
C HIS A 18 -14.69 12.62 10.41
N ALA A 19 -14.12 12.64 11.61
CA ALA A 19 -14.78 13.17 12.81
C ALA A 19 -14.72 14.70 12.91
N CYS A 20 -14.06 15.37 11.95
CA CYS A 20 -13.75 16.81 12.00
C CYS A 20 -12.97 17.24 13.27
N ASP A 21 -12.24 16.31 13.90
CA ASP A 21 -11.36 16.61 15.03
C ASP A 21 -10.01 17.11 14.51
N TRP A 22 -10.02 18.35 14.02
CA TRP A 22 -8.85 18.97 13.42
C TRP A 22 -7.70 19.18 14.41
N GLN A 23 -7.99 19.30 15.71
CA GLN A 23 -6.95 19.47 16.72
C GLN A 23 -6.15 18.17 16.87
N ALA A 24 -6.82 17.03 17.04
CA ALA A 24 -6.15 15.73 17.15
C ALA A 24 -5.48 15.34 15.82
N TYR A 25 -6.14 15.62 14.69
CA TYR A 25 -5.55 15.43 13.36
C TYR A 25 -4.23 16.17 13.20
N ASN A 26 -4.22 17.48 13.45
CA ASN A 26 -3.03 18.32 13.29
C ASN A 26 -1.92 17.94 14.29
N ALA A 27 -2.28 17.50 15.50
CA ALA A 27 -1.31 17.02 16.47
C ALA A 27 -0.61 15.72 16.03
N LEU A 28 -1.27 14.90 15.20
CA LEU A 28 -0.74 13.62 14.74
C LEU A 28 0.15 13.74 13.49
N LEU A 29 -0.10 14.72 12.62
CA LEU A 29 0.62 14.88 11.35
C LEU A 29 2.16 14.92 11.47
N PRO A 30 2.78 15.63 12.44
CA PRO A 30 4.24 15.64 12.58
C PRO A 30 4.83 14.25 12.83
N LYS A 31 4.10 13.39 13.55
CA LYS A 31 4.52 12.01 13.81
C LYS A 31 4.49 11.18 12.54
N ILE A 32 3.43 11.30 11.73
CA ILE A 32 3.32 10.63 10.43
C ILE A 32 4.44 11.10 9.50
N GLU A 33 4.70 12.40 9.44
CA GLU A 33 5.75 12.96 8.59
C GLU A 33 7.15 12.45 8.99
N ALA A 34 7.46 12.41 10.28
CA ALA A 34 8.72 11.88 10.78
C ALA A 34 8.90 10.39 10.39
N LEU A 35 7.83 9.58 10.49
CA LEU A 35 7.85 8.19 10.07
C LEU A 35 8.02 8.01 8.56
N ASN A 36 7.36 8.84 7.75
CA ASN A 36 7.51 8.80 6.30
C ASN A 36 8.95 9.14 5.89
N LYS A 37 9.53 10.23 6.43
CA LYS A 37 10.91 10.63 6.15
C LYS A 37 11.92 9.54 6.54
N ASP A 38 11.76 8.96 7.73
CA ASP A 38 12.60 7.85 8.20
C ASP A 38 12.54 6.64 7.24
N ARG A 39 11.34 6.27 6.79
CA ARG A 39 11.15 5.10 5.91
C ARG A 39 11.62 5.34 4.49
N LEU A 40 11.37 6.52 3.93
CA LEU A 40 11.93 6.93 2.63
C LEU A 40 13.46 6.89 2.65
N SER A 41 14.10 7.38 3.72
CA SER A 41 15.56 7.32 3.85
C SER A 41 16.14 5.90 3.87
N LYS A 42 15.31 4.91 4.21
CA LYS A 42 15.65 3.48 4.26
C LYS A 42 15.17 2.70 3.03
N GLY A 43 14.57 3.37 2.04
CA GLY A 43 13.98 2.71 0.87
C GLY A 43 12.80 1.78 1.23
N LEU A 44 12.12 2.05 2.35
CA LEU A 44 10.97 1.28 2.81
C LEU A 44 9.67 1.97 2.41
N ARG A 45 8.62 1.17 2.12
CA ARG A 45 7.24 1.67 1.98
C ARG A 45 6.88 2.54 3.17
N VAL A 46 6.41 3.75 2.95
CA VAL A 46 6.00 4.68 4.01
C VAL A 46 4.75 4.21 4.77
N VAL A 47 4.43 4.86 5.90
CA VAL A 47 3.26 4.48 6.73
C VAL A 47 1.95 5.10 6.21
N GLU A 48 2.06 6.23 5.55
CA GLU A 48 0.89 6.97 5.05
C GLU A 48 0.41 6.42 3.71
N ASN A 49 -0.91 6.27 3.56
CA ASN A 49 -1.52 5.90 2.29
C ASN A 49 -1.34 7.02 1.23
N PRO A 50 -1.06 6.70 -0.04
CA PRO A 50 -0.86 7.72 -1.08
C PRO A 50 -2.07 8.65 -1.27
N PHE A 51 -3.29 8.15 -1.12
CA PHE A 51 -4.51 8.96 -1.23
C PHE A 51 -4.68 9.93 -0.05
N SER A 52 -4.34 9.48 1.17
CA SER A 52 -4.29 10.36 2.35
C SER A 52 -3.25 11.46 2.14
N HIS A 53 -2.05 11.10 1.65
CA HIS A 53 -0.95 12.02 1.47
C HIS A 53 -1.27 13.12 0.44
N VAL A 54 -1.74 12.74 -0.75
CA VAL A 54 -2.07 13.70 -1.83
C VAL A 54 -3.21 14.65 -1.44
N SER A 55 -4.07 14.24 -0.50
CA SER A 55 -5.17 15.08 -0.02
C SER A 55 -4.72 16.28 0.82
N ARG A 56 -3.48 16.24 1.35
CA ARG A 56 -2.96 17.27 2.26
C ARG A 56 -1.62 17.89 1.83
N TYR A 57 -0.91 17.32 0.86
CA TYR A 57 0.32 17.90 0.30
C TYR A 57 0.16 18.32 -1.16
N ALA A 58 0.50 19.57 -1.44
CA ALA A 58 0.51 20.13 -2.79
C ALA A 58 1.83 19.90 -3.55
N ASP A 59 2.89 19.42 -2.89
CA ASP A 59 4.19 19.17 -3.50
C ASP A 59 4.17 17.89 -4.38
N PRO A 60 4.23 18.01 -5.71
CA PRO A 60 4.16 16.85 -6.59
C PRO A 60 5.37 15.92 -6.46
N ALA A 61 6.55 16.46 -6.15
CA ALA A 61 7.76 15.65 -6.01
C ALA A 61 7.65 14.75 -4.77
N TYR A 62 7.15 15.29 -3.66
CA TYR A 62 6.94 14.50 -2.46
C TYR A 62 5.84 13.45 -2.65
N ASN A 63 4.72 13.83 -3.29
CA ASN A 63 3.66 12.89 -3.65
C ASN A 63 4.21 11.72 -4.49
N PHE A 64 5.09 12.00 -5.45
CA PHE A 64 5.72 10.96 -6.27
C PHE A 64 6.56 9.98 -5.44
N GLU A 65 7.42 10.47 -4.53
CA GLU A 65 8.24 9.61 -3.66
C GLU A 65 7.38 8.68 -2.79
N ILE A 66 6.28 9.21 -2.24
CA ILE A 66 5.32 8.42 -1.46
C ILE A 66 4.68 7.32 -2.31
N ILE A 67 4.12 7.68 -3.46
CA ILE A 67 3.46 6.73 -4.38
C ILE A 67 4.44 5.66 -4.84
N LYS A 68 5.67 6.05 -5.20
CA LYS A 68 6.72 5.13 -5.63
C LYS A 68 7.07 4.12 -4.54
N SER A 69 7.22 4.56 -3.29
CA SER A 69 7.54 3.66 -2.18
C SER A 69 6.48 2.55 -1.96
N TRP A 70 5.21 2.85 -2.27
CA TRP A 70 4.14 1.85 -2.29
C TRP A 70 4.23 0.96 -3.52
N ALA A 71 4.32 1.52 -4.72
CA ALA A 71 4.43 0.73 -5.95
C ALA A 71 5.61 -0.26 -5.91
N ASP A 72 6.76 0.16 -5.39
CA ASP A 72 7.95 -0.67 -5.26
C ASP A 72 7.71 -1.85 -4.30
N ALA A 73 7.02 -1.62 -3.16
CA ALA A 73 6.71 -2.65 -2.19
C ALA A 73 5.71 -3.69 -2.71
N GLU A 74 4.69 -3.27 -3.45
CA GLU A 74 3.76 -4.17 -4.13
C GLU A 74 4.43 -4.93 -5.29
N SER A 75 5.36 -4.30 -6.00
CA SER A 75 6.08 -4.95 -7.12
C SER A 75 7.08 -6.02 -6.68
N ALA A 76 7.49 -5.98 -5.40
CA ALA A 76 8.31 -7.02 -4.78
C ALA A 76 7.55 -8.34 -4.56
N ILE A 77 6.22 -8.36 -4.76
CA ILE A 77 5.41 -9.59 -4.81
C ILE A 77 5.72 -10.31 -6.13
N SER A 78 6.17 -11.56 -6.03
CA SER A 78 6.77 -12.32 -7.14
C SER A 78 5.89 -12.41 -8.40
N PRO A 79 6.49 -12.54 -9.61
CA PRO A 79 5.76 -12.76 -10.87
C PRO A 79 4.81 -13.98 -10.88
N LEU A 80 4.92 -14.89 -9.91
CA LEU A 80 4.11 -16.11 -9.80
C LEU A 80 2.63 -15.85 -9.46
N GLU A 81 2.27 -14.63 -9.07
CA GLU A 81 0.86 -14.23 -8.87
C GLU A 81 0.27 -13.46 -10.05
N ARG A 82 1.11 -12.95 -10.95
CA ARG A 82 0.69 -12.11 -12.09
C ARG A 82 -0.03 -12.91 -13.20
N GLY A 83 0.13 -14.24 -13.20
CA GLY A 83 -0.49 -15.17 -14.17
C GLY A 83 -1.67 -15.99 -13.62
N ARG A 84 -2.02 -15.84 -12.34
CA ARG A 84 -3.20 -16.50 -11.77
C ARG A 84 -4.25 -15.44 -11.49
N GLY A 85 -5.08 -15.17 -12.51
CA GLY A 85 -6.34 -14.45 -12.34
C GLY A 85 -7.23 -15.20 -11.36
N VAL A 86 -7.03 -14.98 -10.07
CA VAL A 86 -7.93 -15.40 -9.01
C VAL A 86 -8.62 -14.13 -8.55
N TYR A 87 -9.79 -13.87 -9.13
CA TYR A 87 -10.77 -13.01 -8.50
C TYR A 87 -11.13 -13.65 -7.16
N LEU A 88 -10.46 -13.20 -6.09
CA LEU A 88 -10.86 -13.49 -4.72
C LEU A 88 -12.12 -12.67 -4.43
N LEU A 89 -13.25 -13.12 -5.00
CA LEU A 89 -14.57 -12.79 -4.49
C LEU A 89 -14.65 -13.39 -3.09
N ARG A 90 -14.55 -12.51 -2.10
CA ARG A 90 -14.78 -12.81 -0.70
C ARG A 90 -16.25 -13.21 -0.53
N GLY A 91 -16.56 -14.50 -0.63
CA GLY A 91 -17.84 -15.05 -0.21
C GLY A 91 -18.33 -16.28 -0.99
N GLY A 92 -18.29 -17.44 -0.34
CA GLY A 92 -19.29 -18.50 -0.56
C GLY A 92 -18.98 -19.57 -1.61
N ARG A 93 -18.62 -20.76 -1.13
CA ARG A 93 -18.86 -22.11 -1.69
C ARG A 93 -18.98 -22.23 -3.23
N GLY A 94 -17.93 -22.75 -3.86
CA GLY A 94 -18.02 -23.33 -5.20
C GLY A 94 -16.69 -23.93 -5.68
N VAL A 95 -16.64 -25.26 -5.77
CA VAL A 95 -15.52 -26.02 -6.38
C VAL A 95 -15.57 -25.83 -7.88
N LEU A 96 -14.53 -25.29 -8.54
CA LEU A 96 -14.38 -25.45 -9.98
C LEU A 96 -12.90 -25.61 -10.42
N LYS A 97 -12.75 -26.55 -11.36
CA LYS A 97 -11.55 -27.28 -11.79
C LYS A 97 -10.48 -26.40 -12.44
N SER A 98 -9.22 -26.72 -12.16
CA SER A 98 -8.07 -26.23 -12.92
C SER A 98 -8.10 -26.79 -14.35
N ALA A 99 -8.27 -25.94 -15.35
CA ALA A 99 -7.90 -26.27 -16.72
C ALA A 99 -6.44 -25.86 -16.92
N ILE A 100 -5.55 -26.85 -16.94
CA ILE A 100 -4.15 -26.72 -17.30
C ILE A 100 -4.09 -26.62 -18.83
N TYR A 101 -3.59 -25.52 -19.38
CA TYR A 101 -3.17 -25.47 -20.79
C TYR A 101 -1.64 -25.57 -20.83
N PRO A 102 -1.05 -26.47 -21.65
CA PRO A 102 0.39 -26.56 -21.79
C PRO A 102 0.88 -25.44 -22.72
N MET A 103 1.75 -24.56 -22.23
CA MET A 103 2.58 -23.74 -23.12
C MET A 103 3.77 -24.58 -23.56
N THR A 104 3.74 -24.98 -24.82
CA THR A 104 4.84 -25.63 -25.53
C THR A 104 6.08 -24.73 -25.52
N SER A 105 7.17 -25.30 -25.03
CA SER A 105 8.50 -24.73 -25.07
C SER A 105 8.98 -24.59 -26.53
N ALA A 106 9.52 -23.43 -26.88
CA ALA A 106 10.35 -23.26 -28.06
C ALA A 106 11.54 -22.35 -27.70
N ILE A 107 12.61 -22.97 -27.23
CA ILE A 107 13.98 -22.45 -27.29
C ILE A 107 14.65 -23.21 -28.43
N ILE A 108 15.07 -22.56 -29.52
CA ILE A 108 16.31 -22.89 -30.26
C ILE A 108 16.83 -21.62 -30.97
N ARG A 109 18.08 -21.23 -30.68
CA ARG A 109 19.06 -20.83 -31.70
C ARG A 109 20.07 -21.95 -31.79
#